data_AF-A0A925DHE6-F1
#
_entry.id   AF-A0A925DHE6-F1
#
_cell.length_a   1.000
_cell.length_b   1.000
_cell.length_c   1.000
_cell.angle_alpha   90.00
_cell.angle_beta   90.00
_cell.angle_gamma   90.00
#
_symmetry.space_group_name_H-M   'P 1'
#
loop_
_entity.id
_entity.type
_entity.pdbx_description
1 polymer ?
#
loop_
_entity_poly.entity_id
_entity_poly.type
_entity_poly.pdbx_seq_one_letter_code
_entity_poly.pdbx_strand_id
1 'polypeptide(L)'
;RGGQGIDAPTPSAVNGSDVLALRYSGSGAGPGGDGSVINCAGFGVARAASEAERGWSIFYVATNASGDAELRCKYRGANSWGNEAIVGGVDSFQVLYGLDTDEPGDGVANRYLNASALNALDDALVLAGADAAALARDRQIRTHWKRVVSLKVALLLHGERASKANGAPERFDLFGQPYADAYAGSDAGVRIDEARLPPELRGRARQLLTWTILLRNRS
;
A
#
# COMPACT_ATOMS: atom_id res chain seq x y z
N ARG A 1 -19.34 7.34 5.71
CA ARG A 1 -18.04 6.64 5.67
C ARG A 1 -17.98 5.71 6.89
N GLY A 2 -18.27 4.41 6.74
CA GLY A 2 -18.41 3.47 7.87
C GLY A 2 -17.80 2.08 7.63
N GLY A 3 -16.98 1.94 6.58
CA GLY A 3 -16.34 0.67 6.18
C GLY A 3 -14.90 0.90 5.74
N GLN A 4 -14.23 -0.16 5.28
CA GLN A 4 -12.84 -0.12 4.79
C GLN A 4 -12.66 0.91 3.67
N GLY A 5 -13.63 1.03 2.74
CA GLY A 5 -13.64 2.04 1.69
C GLY A 5 -12.43 1.95 0.75
N ILE A 6 -12.02 0.72 0.42
CA ILE A 6 -10.91 0.41 -0.49
C ILE A 6 -11.41 -0.29 -1.77
N ASP A 7 -12.73 -0.43 -1.92
CA ASP A 7 -13.33 -1.22 -3.00
C ASP A 7 -13.32 -0.48 -4.35
N ALA A 8 -13.02 0.83 -4.35
CA ALA A 8 -12.87 1.65 -5.54
C ALA A 8 -11.76 2.70 -5.35
N PRO A 9 -10.98 3.01 -6.40
CA PRO A 9 -9.99 4.07 -6.36
C PRO A 9 -10.65 5.44 -6.14
N THR A 10 -9.99 6.30 -5.38
CA THR A 10 -10.45 7.68 -5.19
C THR A 10 -9.87 8.58 -6.29
N PRO A 11 -10.67 9.48 -6.91
CA PRO A 11 -10.18 10.36 -7.97
C PRO A 11 -9.09 11.36 -7.54
N SER A 12 -8.84 11.49 -6.23
CA SER A 12 -7.98 12.51 -5.62
C SER A 12 -6.74 11.92 -4.95
N ALA A 13 -6.24 10.76 -5.40
CA ALA A 13 -4.99 10.19 -4.88
C ALA A 13 -3.82 11.16 -5.18
N VAL A 14 -3.17 11.65 -4.13
CA VAL A 14 -2.07 12.63 -4.25
C VAL A 14 -0.97 12.04 -5.12
N ASN A 15 -0.74 12.67 -6.28
CA ASN A 15 0.24 12.24 -7.28
C ASN A 15 0.14 10.77 -7.70
N GLY A 16 -1.05 10.16 -7.63
CA GLY A 16 -1.20 8.72 -7.93
C GLY A 16 -0.69 7.79 -6.82
N SER A 17 -0.60 8.28 -5.58
CA SER A 17 -0.22 7.44 -4.43
C SER A 17 -1.15 6.23 -4.25
N ASP A 18 -0.55 5.11 -3.90
CA ASP A 18 -1.22 3.86 -3.63
C ASP A 18 -1.99 3.84 -2.30
N VAL A 19 -2.81 2.81 -2.15
CA VAL A 19 -3.42 2.42 -0.88
C VAL A 19 -2.93 1.03 -0.50
N LEU A 20 -2.32 0.89 0.68
CA LEU A 20 -1.94 -0.41 1.23
C LEU A 20 -2.90 -0.80 2.34
N ALA A 21 -3.73 -1.82 2.09
CA ALA A 21 -4.64 -2.35 3.09
C ALA A 21 -4.14 -3.70 3.63
N LEU A 22 -3.84 -3.73 4.93
CA LEU A 22 -3.46 -4.95 5.65
C LEU A 22 -4.66 -5.41 6.49
N ARG A 23 -5.03 -6.67 6.31
CA ARG A 23 -6.03 -7.37 7.12
C ARG A 23 -5.39 -8.56 7.80
N TYR A 24 -5.56 -8.68 9.10
CA TYR A 24 -4.85 -9.69 9.89
C TYR A 24 -5.61 -10.05 11.16
N SER A 25 -5.31 -11.22 11.71
CA SER A 25 -5.71 -11.56 13.09
C SER A 25 -4.63 -11.09 14.03
N GLY A 26 -5.03 -10.60 15.20
CA GLY A 26 -4.10 -10.41 16.30
C GLY A 26 -4.01 -11.63 17.20
N SER A 27 -3.67 -11.42 18.46
CA SER A 27 -3.45 -12.46 19.48
C SER A 27 -4.14 -12.09 20.79
N GLY A 28 -4.40 -13.09 21.63
CA GLY A 28 -5.08 -12.91 22.92
C GLY A 28 -6.60 -12.68 22.82
N ALA A 29 -7.24 -12.64 23.99
CA ALA A 29 -8.68 -12.45 24.15
C ALA A 29 -9.04 -11.01 24.55
N GLY A 30 -10.33 -10.66 24.46
CA GLY A 30 -10.81 -9.32 24.77
C GLY A 30 -10.53 -8.29 23.66
N PRO A 31 -11.05 -7.06 23.77
CA PRO A 31 -11.08 -6.10 22.66
C PRO A 31 -9.71 -5.61 22.17
N GLY A 32 -8.67 -5.67 23.02
CA GLY A 32 -7.30 -5.25 22.67
C GLY A 32 -6.32 -6.42 22.47
N GLY A 33 -6.77 -7.66 22.62
CA GLY A 33 -5.88 -8.82 22.60
C GLY A 33 -4.85 -8.81 23.74
N ASP A 34 -3.72 -9.46 23.50
CA ASP A 34 -2.55 -9.48 24.41
C ASP A 34 -1.55 -8.33 24.16
N GLY A 35 -1.84 -7.44 23.20
CA GLY A 35 -0.99 -6.30 22.84
C GLY A 35 0.23 -6.63 21.97
N SER A 36 0.46 -7.89 21.60
CA SER A 36 1.59 -8.29 20.75
C SER A 36 1.41 -7.93 19.27
N VAL A 37 0.15 -7.76 18.84
CA VAL A 37 -0.21 -7.34 17.49
C VAL A 37 -1.00 -6.05 17.58
N ILE A 38 -0.53 -5.01 16.92
CA ILE A 38 -1.15 -3.68 16.90
C ILE A 38 -1.56 -3.28 15.49
N ASN A 39 -2.52 -2.36 15.40
CA ASN A 39 -2.82 -1.65 14.17
C ASN A 39 -1.93 -0.42 13.98
N CYS A 40 -2.05 0.22 12.81
CA CYS A 40 -1.26 1.41 12.46
C CYS A 40 -1.49 2.62 13.38
N ALA A 41 -2.50 2.57 14.25
CA ALA A 41 -2.80 3.57 15.26
C ALA A 41 -2.32 3.15 16.67
N GLY A 42 -1.58 2.05 16.77
CA GLY A 42 -1.03 1.55 18.03
C GLY A 42 -2.03 0.79 18.91
N PHE A 43 -3.27 0.57 18.47
CA PHE A 43 -4.24 -0.21 19.25
C PHE A 43 -4.01 -1.71 19.06
N GLY A 44 -4.03 -2.45 20.17
CA GLY A 44 -3.96 -3.91 20.16
C GLY A 44 -5.11 -4.54 19.36
N VAL A 45 -4.80 -5.61 18.65
CA VAL A 45 -5.75 -6.40 17.87
C VAL A 45 -5.87 -7.78 18.51
N ALA A 46 -7.10 -8.20 18.76
CA ALA A 46 -7.40 -9.50 19.35
C ALA A 46 -7.30 -10.63 18.32
N ARG A 47 -7.25 -11.87 18.82
CA ARG A 47 -7.44 -13.04 17.97
C ARG A 47 -8.84 -13.01 17.35
N ALA A 48 -8.92 -13.03 16.03
CA ALA A 48 -10.19 -13.04 15.32
C ALA A 48 -10.78 -14.46 15.25
N ALA A 49 -12.04 -14.63 15.66
CA ALA A 49 -12.78 -15.88 15.47
C ALA A 49 -13.47 -15.93 14.09
N SER A 50 -13.66 -14.77 13.45
CA SER A 50 -14.26 -14.65 12.12
C SER A 50 -13.52 -13.63 11.25
N GLU A 51 -13.76 -13.67 9.93
CA GLU A 51 -13.26 -12.64 9.01
C GLU A 51 -13.69 -11.24 9.47
N ALA A 52 -14.94 -11.11 9.92
CA ALA A 52 -15.53 -9.85 10.37
C ALA A 52 -14.94 -9.34 11.69
N GLU A 53 -14.03 -10.05 12.35
CA GLU A 53 -13.33 -9.62 13.56
C GLU A 53 -11.86 -9.27 13.30
N ARG A 54 -11.34 -9.52 12.10
CA ARG A 54 -9.96 -9.19 11.76
C ARG A 54 -9.67 -7.69 11.90
N GLY A 55 -8.46 -7.41 12.36
CA GLY A 55 -7.90 -6.08 12.40
C GLY A 55 -7.62 -5.54 11.01
N TRP A 56 -7.56 -4.21 10.92
CA TRP A 56 -7.26 -3.48 9.69
C TRP A 56 -6.20 -2.41 9.95
N SER A 57 -5.28 -2.28 9.01
CA SER A 57 -4.39 -1.13 8.89
C SER A 57 -4.31 -0.74 7.43
N ILE A 58 -4.85 0.43 7.12
CA ILE A 58 -4.97 0.94 5.76
C ILE A 58 -4.13 2.21 5.68
N PHE A 59 -3.08 2.17 4.89
CA PHE A 59 -2.18 3.29 4.65
C PHE A 59 -2.51 3.94 3.32
N TYR A 60 -2.66 5.26 3.32
CA TYR A 60 -2.99 6.04 2.13
C TYR A 60 -2.52 7.48 2.31
N VAL A 61 -2.30 8.19 1.20
CA VAL A 61 -1.98 9.61 1.23
C VAL A 61 -3.25 10.43 1.04
N ALA A 62 -3.43 11.46 1.85
CA ALA A 62 -4.51 12.42 1.69
C ALA A 62 -4.03 13.82 2.09
N THR A 63 -4.76 14.83 1.61
CA THR A 63 -4.51 16.22 1.96
C THR A 63 -5.25 16.57 3.26
N ASN A 64 -4.56 17.24 4.18
CA ASN A 64 -5.17 17.77 5.40
C ASN A 64 -5.92 19.08 5.15
N ALA A 65 -6.53 19.65 6.19
CA ALA A 65 -7.32 20.89 6.08
C ALA A 65 -6.48 22.11 5.64
N SER A 66 -5.16 22.06 5.81
CA SER A 66 -4.22 23.12 5.42
C SER A 66 -3.69 22.96 4.00
N GLY A 67 -4.04 21.87 3.29
CA GLY A 67 -3.59 21.64 1.92
C GLY A 67 -2.30 20.82 1.82
N ASP A 68 -1.67 20.42 2.92
CA ASP A 68 -0.47 19.58 2.90
C ASP A 68 -0.85 18.10 2.83
N ALA A 69 -0.10 17.33 2.01
CA ALA A 69 -0.29 15.90 1.88
C ALA A 69 0.42 15.13 3.00
N GLU A 70 -0.24 14.09 3.52
CA GLU A 70 0.23 13.30 4.66
C GLU A 70 -0.14 11.82 4.48
N LEU A 71 0.72 10.93 4.99
CA LEU A 71 0.41 9.51 5.10
C LEU A 71 -0.53 9.32 6.28
N ARG A 72 -1.67 8.68 6.04
CA ARG A 72 -2.69 8.43 7.04
C ARG A 72 -2.82 6.93 7.34
N CYS A 73 -3.03 6.63 8.61
CA CYS A 73 -3.52 5.35 9.09
C CYS A 73 -5.04 5.42 9.13
N LYS A 74 -5.74 4.52 8.43
CA LYS A 74 -7.13 4.18 8.71
C LYS A 74 -7.20 2.80 9.32
N TYR A 75 -7.94 2.70 10.40
CA TYR A 75 -7.98 1.51 11.23
C TYR A 75 -9.39 1.25 11.73
N ARG A 76 -9.62 0.01 12.11
CA ARG A 76 -10.86 -0.39 12.78
C ARG A 76 -10.64 -0.34 14.29
N GLY A 77 -11.30 0.61 14.94
CA GLY A 77 -11.42 0.64 16.40
C GLY A 77 -12.50 -0.33 16.89
N ALA A 78 -12.74 -0.37 18.20
CA ALA A 78 -13.68 -1.32 18.80
C ALA A 78 -15.10 -1.24 18.21
N ASN A 79 -15.60 -0.01 17.98
CA ASN A 79 -16.99 0.23 17.57
C ASN A 79 -17.12 1.05 16.27
N SER A 80 -16.03 1.61 15.76
CA SER A 80 -16.06 2.51 14.60
C SER A 80 -14.73 2.51 13.85
N TRP A 81 -14.76 3.06 12.64
CA TRP A 81 -13.54 3.31 11.85
C TRP A 81 -12.93 4.65 12.26
N GLY A 82 -11.64 4.63 12.57
CA GLY A 82 -10.82 5.81 12.84
C GLY A 82 -9.84 6.07 11.70
N ASN A 83 -9.32 7.30 11.65
CA ASN A 83 -8.15 7.60 10.82
C ASN A 83 -7.36 8.78 11.38
N GLU A 84 -6.04 8.72 11.27
CA GLU A 84 -5.11 9.74 11.77
C GLU A 84 -3.90 9.89 10.84
N ALA A 85 -3.20 11.01 10.94
CA ALA A 85 -1.96 11.25 10.23
C ALA A 85 -0.79 10.58 10.96
N ILE A 86 0.06 9.87 10.22
CA ILE A 86 1.29 9.25 10.74
C ILE A 86 2.49 10.13 10.43
N VAL A 87 2.58 10.63 9.19
CA VAL A 87 3.67 11.49 8.75
C VAL A 87 3.15 12.57 7.81
N GLY A 88 3.52 13.82 8.07
CA GLY A 88 3.26 14.94 7.17
C GLY A 88 4.29 15.03 6.06
N GLY A 89 3.94 15.76 4.99
CA GLY A 89 4.86 16.09 3.91
C GLY A 89 5.15 14.92 2.98
N VAL A 90 4.10 14.34 2.38
CA VAL A 90 4.22 13.18 1.50
C VAL A 90 3.85 13.54 0.07
N ASP A 91 4.84 13.48 -0.83
CA ASP A 91 4.59 13.68 -2.26
C ASP A 91 4.09 12.40 -2.95
N SER A 92 4.59 11.23 -2.55
CA SER A 92 4.15 9.96 -3.15
C SER A 92 4.40 8.77 -2.23
N PHE A 93 3.43 7.85 -2.16
CA PHE A 93 3.54 6.56 -1.50
C PHE A 93 3.19 5.47 -2.51
N GLN A 94 4.09 4.53 -2.76
CA GLN A 94 3.95 3.51 -3.78
C GLN A 94 4.30 2.12 -3.23
N VAL A 95 3.63 1.08 -3.73
CA VAL A 95 3.79 -0.31 -3.29
C VAL A 95 3.87 -1.26 -4.48
N LEU A 96 4.93 -2.08 -4.49
CA LEU A 96 5.03 -3.25 -5.36
C LEU A 96 4.99 -4.53 -4.55
N TYR A 97 4.42 -5.57 -5.16
CA TYR A 97 4.26 -6.91 -4.62
C TYR A 97 5.27 -7.84 -5.26
N GLY A 98 6.16 -8.41 -4.45
CA GLY A 98 7.14 -9.40 -4.86
C GLY A 98 6.48 -10.76 -4.99
N LEU A 99 6.36 -11.24 -6.23
CA LEU A 99 5.72 -12.50 -6.60
C LEU A 99 6.78 -13.61 -6.72
N ASP A 100 6.58 -14.71 -6.00
CA ASP A 100 7.28 -15.97 -6.19
C ASP A 100 6.56 -16.75 -7.31
N THR A 101 7.29 -17.03 -8.39
CA THR A 101 6.81 -17.69 -9.61
C THR A 101 7.36 -19.11 -9.79
N ASP A 102 8.19 -19.58 -8.87
CA ASP A 102 8.79 -20.91 -8.93
C ASP A 102 7.79 -22.03 -8.60
N GLU A 103 8.02 -23.24 -9.11
CA GLU A 103 7.18 -24.42 -8.83
C GLU A 103 8.07 -25.63 -8.47
N PRO A 104 8.08 -26.06 -7.20
CA PRO A 104 7.41 -25.46 -6.03
C PRO A 104 8.03 -24.09 -5.66
N GLY A 105 7.23 -23.19 -5.08
CA GLY A 105 7.69 -21.85 -4.68
C GLY A 105 8.73 -21.88 -3.56
N ASP A 106 9.84 -21.18 -3.75
CA ASP A 106 11.00 -21.17 -2.85
C ASP A 106 10.94 -20.04 -1.79
N GLY A 107 9.97 -19.13 -1.89
CA GLY A 107 9.83 -17.97 -1.01
C GLY A 107 10.58 -16.72 -1.41
N VAL A 108 11.22 -16.72 -2.58
CA VAL A 108 11.98 -15.60 -3.12
C VAL A 108 11.15 -14.94 -4.21
N ALA A 109 11.07 -13.61 -4.18
CA ALA A 109 10.38 -12.88 -5.24
C ALA A 109 11.22 -12.91 -6.52
N ASN A 110 10.68 -13.44 -7.62
CA ASN A 110 11.34 -13.37 -8.93
C ASN A 110 11.03 -12.04 -9.65
N ARG A 111 9.89 -11.41 -9.34
CA ARG A 111 9.49 -10.11 -9.90
C ARG A 111 8.65 -9.27 -8.94
N TYR A 112 8.71 -7.96 -9.12
CA TYR A 112 7.88 -6.98 -8.40
C TYR A 112 6.85 -6.37 -9.34
N LEU A 113 5.58 -6.37 -8.93
CA LEU A 113 4.44 -5.91 -9.74
C LEU A 113 3.55 -4.98 -8.90
N ASN A 114 2.90 -4.00 -9.53
CA ASN A 114 1.81 -3.27 -8.89
C ASN A 114 0.53 -4.12 -8.79
N ALA A 115 -0.46 -3.67 -8.02
CA ALA A 115 -1.70 -4.42 -7.79
C ALA A 115 -2.48 -4.71 -9.07
N SER A 116 -2.53 -3.75 -10.00
CA SER A 116 -3.21 -3.91 -11.29
C SER A 116 -2.60 -5.02 -12.14
N ALA A 117 -1.27 -5.09 -12.19
CA ALA A 117 -0.57 -6.15 -12.90
C ALA A 117 -0.78 -7.53 -12.24
N LEU A 118 -0.85 -7.61 -10.90
CA LEU A 118 -1.18 -8.85 -10.20
C LEU A 118 -2.61 -9.31 -10.49
N ASN A 119 -3.57 -8.38 -10.48
CA ASN A 119 -4.96 -8.68 -10.82
C ASN A 119 -5.10 -9.18 -12.26
N ALA A 120 -4.35 -8.60 -13.21
CA ALA A 120 -4.35 -9.08 -14.59
C ALA A 120 -3.86 -10.53 -14.73
N LEU A 121 -2.93 -10.99 -13.87
CA LEU A 121 -2.52 -12.40 -13.84
C LEU A 121 -3.65 -13.31 -13.33
N ASP A 122 -4.39 -12.87 -12.32
CA ASP A 122 -5.56 -13.60 -11.82
C ASP A 122 -6.71 -13.63 -12.82
N ASP A 123 -6.94 -12.53 -13.53
CA ASP A 123 -7.98 -12.44 -14.56
C ASP A 123 -7.67 -13.33 -15.78
N ALA A 124 -6.40 -13.67 -15.99
CA ALA A 124 -5.95 -14.63 -16.99
C ALA A 124 -6.10 -16.11 -16.56
N LEU A 125 -6.51 -16.40 -15.32
CA LEU A 125 -6.71 -17.77 -14.86
C LEU A 125 -7.91 -18.43 -15.57
N VAL A 126 -7.68 -19.59 -16.18
CA VAL A 126 -8.75 -20.42 -16.72
C VAL A 126 -9.42 -21.19 -15.58
N LEU A 127 -10.52 -20.65 -15.05
CA LEU A 127 -11.24 -21.19 -13.89
C LEU A 127 -12.08 -22.44 -14.21
N ALA A 128 -12.13 -23.38 -13.26
CA ALA A 128 -12.92 -24.61 -13.34
C ALA A 128 -14.03 -24.64 -12.28
N GLY A 129 -15.26 -24.94 -12.69
CA GLY A 129 -16.40 -25.02 -11.78
C GLY A 129 -17.74 -25.05 -12.51
N ALA A 130 -18.74 -25.71 -11.92
CA ALA A 130 -20.07 -25.83 -12.50
C ALA A 130 -20.95 -24.58 -12.30
N ASP A 131 -20.61 -23.73 -11.34
CA ASP A 131 -21.36 -22.52 -10.99
C ASP A 131 -20.41 -21.40 -10.51
N ALA A 132 -20.96 -20.20 -10.31
CA ALA A 132 -20.19 -19.03 -9.88
C ALA A 132 -19.48 -19.22 -8.53
N ALA A 133 -20.07 -20.00 -7.61
CA ALA A 133 -19.46 -20.27 -6.31
C ALA A 133 -18.26 -21.22 -6.45
N ALA A 134 -18.34 -22.21 -7.34
CA ALA A 134 -17.25 -23.10 -7.68
C ALA A 134 -16.10 -22.34 -8.35
N LEU A 135 -16.41 -21.46 -9.31
CA LEU A 135 -15.40 -20.60 -9.96
C LEU A 135 -14.72 -19.67 -8.95
N ALA A 136 -15.48 -19.07 -8.02
CA ALA A 136 -14.91 -18.23 -6.97
C ALA A 136 -14.00 -19.00 -6.01
N ARG A 137 -14.39 -20.23 -5.63
CA ARG A 137 -13.53 -21.12 -4.81
C ARG A 137 -12.24 -21.46 -5.53
N ASP A 138 -12.33 -21.83 -6.81
CA ASP A 138 -11.16 -22.18 -7.62
C ASP A 138 -10.21 -20.98 -7.80
N ARG A 139 -10.74 -19.77 -8.06
CA ARG A 139 -9.93 -18.53 -8.07
C ARG A 139 -9.24 -18.29 -6.73
N GLN A 140 -9.95 -18.48 -5.62
CA GLN A 140 -9.38 -18.31 -4.28
C GLN A 140 -8.25 -19.31 -4.00
N ILE A 141 -8.29 -20.50 -4.59
CA ILE A 141 -7.21 -21.49 -4.45
C ILE A 141 -6.00 -21.06 -5.29
N ARG A 142 -6.21 -20.63 -6.53
CA ARG A 142 -5.15 -20.42 -7.54
C ARG A 142 -4.67 -18.98 -7.71
N THR A 143 -5.25 -18.02 -7.00
CA THR A 143 -4.86 -16.62 -7.07
C THR A 143 -3.35 -16.42 -6.82
N HIS A 144 -2.74 -15.57 -7.65
CA HIS A 144 -1.35 -15.15 -7.53
C HIS A 144 -1.10 -14.29 -6.28
N TRP A 145 -2.14 -13.70 -5.68
CA TRP A 145 -2.02 -12.97 -4.42
C TRP A 145 -1.47 -13.85 -3.28
N LYS A 146 -1.74 -15.16 -3.30
CA LYS A 146 -1.18 -16.12 -2.34
C LYS A 146 0.31 -16.41 -2.53
N ARG A 147 0.85 -16.03 -3.69
CA ARG A 147 2.26 -16.20 -4.05
C ARG A 147 3.08 -14.93 -3.80
N VAL A 148 2.49 -13.90 -3.21
CA VAL A 148 3.21 -12.69 -2.80
C VAL A 148 4.02 -13.01 -1.54
N VAL A 149 5.33 -12.84 -1.64
CA VAL A 149 6.29 -13.16 -0.56
C VAL A 149 6.99 -11.93 0.00
N SER A 150 6.88 -10.77 -0.65
CA SER A 150 7.38 -9.52 -0.13
C SER A 150 6.61 -8.31 -0.65
N LEU A 151 6.75 -7.18 0.05
CA LEU A 151 6.30 -5.87 -0.40
C LEU A 151 7.52 -4.97 -0.55
N LYS A 152 7.65 -4.25 -1.67
CA LYS A 152 8.60 -3.16 -1.83
C LYS A 152 7.84 -1.85 -1.75
N VAL A 153 8.22 -1.00 -0.81
CA VAL A 153 7.52 0.25 -0.52
C VAL A 153 8.46 1.41 -0.81
N ALA A 154 7.95 2.44 -1.47
CA ALA A 154 8.63 3.70 -1.68
C ALA A 154 7.80 4.86 -1.14
N LEU A 155 8.45 5.76 -0.40
CA LEU A 155 7.84 6.96 0.18
C LEU A 155 8.73 8.16 -0.14
N LEU A 156 8.18 9.12 -0.88
CA LEU A 156 8.84 10.40 -1.14
C LEU A 156 8.32 11.42 -0.13
N LEU A 157 9.18 11.79 0.81
CA LEU A 157 8.92 12.81 1.81
C LEU A 157 9.45 14.16 1.35
N HIS A 158 8.79 15.24 1.75
CA HIS A 158 9.30 16.59 1.63
C HIS A 158 9.30 17.31 2.99
N GLY A 159 10.29 18.16 3.19
CA GLY A 159 10.37 19.02 4.37
C GLY A 159 9.39 20.19 4.33
N GLU A 160 9.55 21.11 5.28
CA GLU A 160 8.84 22.38 5.32
C GLU A 160 9.33 23.34 4.21
N ARG A 161 8.64 24.48 4.06
CA ARG A 161 8.89 25.46 3.00
C ARG A 161 10.35 25.96 3.02
N ALA A 162 10.93 26.12 1.83
CA ALA A 162 12.27 26.68 1.60
C ALA A 162 13.44 25.93 2.27
N SER A 163 13.29 24.63 2.50
CA SER A 163 14.33 23.77 3.09
C SER A 163 15.37 23.27 2.09
N LYS A 164 15.16 23.43 0.77
CA LYS A 164 16.12 23.00 -0.26
C LYS A 164 17.19 24.08 -0.48
N ALA A 165 18.46 23.67 -0.56
CA ALA A 165 19.52 24.54 -1.06
C ALA A 165 19.27 24.90 -2.53
N ASN A 166 19.69 26.10 -2.97
CA ASN A 166 19.54 26.53 -4.36
C ASN A 166 20.06 25.48 -5.33
N GLY A 167 19.24 25.08 -6.30
CA GLY A 167 19.57 24.03 -7.25
C GLY A 167 18.48 23.84 -8.29
N ALA A 168 18.78 23.07 -9.33
CA ALA A 168 17.79 22.72 -10.34
C ALA A 168 16.65 21.86 -9.72
N PRO A 169 15.44 21.89 -10.30
CA PRO A 169 14.39 20.95 -9.93
C PRO A 169 14.88 19.50 -10.07
N GLU A 170 14.57 18.68 -9.09
CA GLU A 170 14.95 17.27 -9.07
C GLU A 170 13.86 16.35 -9.61
N ARG A 171 14.28 15.17 -10.06
CA ARG A 171 13.40 14.06 -10.43
C ARG A 171 13.65 12.89 -9.51
N PHE A 172 12.57 12.29 -9.03
CA PHE A 172 12.60 11.16 -8.12
C PHE A 172 11.92 9.96 -8.78
N ASP A 173 12.69 8.90 -8.99
CA ASP A 173 12.21 7.62 -9.51
C ASP A 173 12.09 6.63 -8.36
N LEU A 174 10.86 6.44 -7.86
CA LEU A 174 10.58 5.85 -6.54
C LEU A 174 11.10 4.41 -6.38
N PHE A 175 11.11 3.64 -7.48
CA PHE A 175 11.67 2.28 -7.52
C PHE A 175 12.93 2.17 -8.38
N GLY A 176 13.56 3.31 -8.68
CA GLY A 176 14.71 3.43 -9.57
C GLY A 176 14.32 3.73 -11.01
N GLN A 177 15.26 4.33 -11.74
CA GLN A 177 15.07 4.79 -13.11
C GLN A 177 14.57 3.71 -14.09
N PRO A 178 15.06 2.45 -14.06
CA PRO A 178 14.56 1.43 -14.97
C PRO A 178 13.07 1.14 -14.84
N TYR A 179 12.55 1.14 -13.60
CA TYR A 179 11.11 0.94 -13.37
C TYR A 179 10.32 2.15 -13.85
N ALA A 180 10.77 3.36 -13.50
CA ALA A 180 10.09 4.59 -13.89
C ALA A 180 10.06 4.79 -15.41
N ASP A 181 11.14 4.47 -16.13
CA ASP A 181 11.18 4.55 -17.60
C ASP A 181 10.21 3.57 -18.26
N ALA A 182 10.05 2.37 -17.68
CA ALA A 182 9.12 1.36 -18.19
C ALA A 182 7.65 1.68 -17.87
N TYR A 183 7.36 2.26 -16.69
CA TYR A 183 6.00 2.26 -16.14
C TYR A 183 5.42 3.63 -15.76
N ALA A 184 6.18 4.74 -15.75
CA ALA A 184 5.65 6.03 -15.30
C ALA A 184 4.46 6.57 -16.11
N GLY A 185 4.23 6.05 -17.34
CA GLY A 185 3.05 6.37 -18.14
C GLY A 185 1.77 5.62 -17.73
N SER A 186 1.91 4.45 -17.07
CA SER A 186 0.80 3.58 -16.67
C SER A 186 0.68 3.40 -15.16
N ASP A 187 1.72 3.78 -14.40
CA ASP A 187 1.84 3.65 -12.96
C ASP A 187 2.13 5.04 -12.38
N ALA A 188 1.06 5.78 -12.10
CA ALA A 188 1.17 7.17 -11.68
C ALA A 188 1.84 7.28 -10.31
N GLY A 189 2.71 8.26 -10.13
CA GLY A 189 3.36 8.52 -8.84
C GLY A 189 4.68 7.79 -8.61
N VAL A 190 5.08 6.86 -9.49
CA VAL A 190 6.39 6.21 -9.44
C VAL A 190 7.53 7.10 -9.94
N ARG A 191 7.20 8.21 -10.61
CA ARG A 191 8.11 9.28 -11.01
C ARG A 191 7.52 10.63 -10.60
N ILE A 192 8.25 11.37 -9.78
CA ILE A 192 7.90 12.73 -9.37
C ILE A 192 8.94 13.69 -9.93
N ASP A 193 8.47 14.67 -10.71
CA ASP A 193 9.29 15.74 -11.27
C ASP A 193 8.95 17.04 -10.52
N GLU A 194 9.91 17.56 -9.75
CA GLU A 194 9.71 18.76 -8.92
C GLU A 194 9.23 19.95 -9.75
N ALA A 195 9.68 20.08 -11.00
CA ALA A 195 9.27 21.18 -11.87
C ALA A 195 7.76 21.16 -12.20
N ARG A 196 7.12 19.99 -12.10
CA ARG A 196 5.71 19.76 -12.40
C ARG A 196 4.82 19.82 -11.17
N LEU A 197 5.40 19.85 -9.97
CA LEU A 197 4.64 20.00 -8.73
C LEU A 197 4.03 21.41 -8.63
N PRO A 198 2.96 21.58 -7.83
CA PRO A 198 2.43 22.89 -7.46
C PRO A 198 3.54 23.84 -6.96
N PRO A 199 3.51 25.15 -7.29
CA PRO A 199 4.56 26.10 -6.93
C PRO A 199 4.94 26.09 -5.44
N GLU A 200 3.96 25.90 -4.55
CA GLU A 200 4.11 25.84 -3.09
C GLU A 200 4.84 24.60 -2.56
N LEU A 201 5.01 23.57 -3.39
CA LEU A 201 5.77 22.35 -3.09
C LEU A 201 7.19 22.37 -3.69
N ARG A 202 7.49 23.30 -4.59
CA ARG A 202 8.84 23.45 -5.19
C ARG A 202 9.81 24.05 -4.18
N GLY A 203 11.09 23.70 -4.28
CA GLY A 203 12.14 24.19 -3.38
C GLY A 203 12.06 23.64 -1.95
N ARG A 204 11.27 22.59 -1.72
CA ARG A 204 11.29 21.82 -0.47
C ARG A 204 12.29 20.67 -0.60
N ALA A 205 13.14 20.49 0.41
CA ALA A 205 14.06 19.36 0.45
C ALA A 205 13.26 18.05 0.47
N ARG A 206 13.73 17.05 -0.28
CA ARG A 206 13.04 15.77 -0.44
C ARG A 206 13.94 14.61 -0.07
N GLN A 207 13.33 13.59 0.52
CA GLN A 207 14.00 12.33 0.84
C GLN A 207 13.16 11.20 0.27
N LEU A 208 13.76 10.41 -0.62
CA LEU A 208 13.19 9.14 -1.05
C LEU A 208 13.63 8.05 -0.07
N LEU A 209 12.66 7.36 0.51
CA LEU A 209 12.86 6.19 1.34
C LEU A 209 12.28 4.98 0.61
N THR A 210 13.07 3.91 0.52
CA THR A 210 12.64 2.64 -0.08
C THR A 210 13.04 1.50 0.83
N TRP A 211 12.10 0.58 1.10
CA TRP A 211 12.37 -0.60 1.90
C TRP A 211 11.58 -1.81 1.40
N THR A 212 11.98 -3.00 1.83
CA THR A 212 11.32 -4.26 1.48
C THR A 212 10.90 -5.00 2.75
N ILE A 213 9.66 -5.47 2.77
CA ILE A 213 9.04 -6.22 3.86
C ILE A 213 8.83 -7.65 3.38
N LEU A 214 9.47 -8.62 4.03
CA LEU A 214 9.25 -10.03 3.73
C LEU A 214 7.98 -10.53 4.44
N LEU A 215 7.13 -11.25 3.72
CA LEU A 215 5.90 -11.84 4.24
C LEU A 215 6.15 -13.30 4.61
N ARG A 216 6.15 -13.59 5.91
CA ARG A 216 6.41 -14.95 6.43
C ARG A 216 5.15 -15.75 6.74
N ASN A 217 4.00 -15.08 6.81
CA ASN A 217 2.71 -15.73 7.07
C ASN A 217 2.15 -16.28 5.76
N ARG A 218 2.60 -17.48 5.36
CA ARG A 218 1.93 -18.22 4.28
C ARG A 218 0.64 -18.81 4.86
N SER A 219 -0.51 -18.45 4.30
CA SER A 219 -1.84 -18.98 4.67
C SER A 219 -2.32 -20.02 3.67
#